data_AF-A0A951G7U0-F1
#
_entry.id   AF-A0A951G7U0-F1
#
_cell.length_a   1.000
_cell.length_b   1.000
_cell.length_c   1.000
_cell.angle_alpha   90.00
_cell.angle_beta   90.00
_cell.angle_gamma   90.00
#
_symmetry.space_group_name_H-M   'P 1'
#
loop_
_entity.id
_entity.type
_entity.pdbx_description
1 polymer ?
#
loop_
_entity_poly.entity_id
_entity_poly.type
_entity_poly.pdbx_seq_one_letter_code
_entity_poly.pdbx_strand_id
1 'polypeptide(L)' 'MRERPGLTIPELAKAMKIQPNYLYRVLPRLASEGQVKRDGQGWHPAG' A
#
# COMPACT_ATOMS: atom_id res chain seq x y z
N MET A 1 -0.09 19.61 10.17
CA MET A 1 0.98 18.66 9.77
C MET A 1 0.52 17.98 8.50
N ARG A 2 1.34 17.92 7.43
CA ARG A 2 0.98 17.16 6.23
C ARG A 2 1.27 15.69 6.53
N GLU A 3 0.29 15.00 7.10
CA GLU A 3 0.23 13.54 7.12
C GLU A 3 0.41 13.13 5.65
N ARG A 4 1.54 12.51 5.32
CA ARG A 4 1.81 12.08 3.95
C ARG A 4 0.77 10.99 3.66
N PRO A 5 -0.26 11.27 2.84
CA PRO A 5 -1.23 10.23 2.55
C PRO A 5 -0.46 9.13 1.83
N GLY A 6 -0.44 7.93 2.41
CA GLY A 6 0.23 6.79 1.78
C GLY A 6 -0.27 6.59 0.34
N LEU A 7 0.49 5.89 -0.48
CA LEU A 7 0.10 5.65 -1.88
C LEU A 7 -1.13 4.75 -1.92
N THR A 8 -2.12 5.12 -2.73
CA THR A 8 -3.27 4.26 -2.98
C THR A 8 -2.88 3.04 -3.82
N ILE A 9 -3.73 2.02 -3.86
CA ILE A 9 -3.48 0.80 -4.65
C ILE A 9 -3.25 1.10 -6.14
N PRO A 10 -4.05 1.95 -6.82
CA PRO A 10 -3.80 2.29 -8.22
C PRO A 10 -2.45 2.99 -8.45
N GLU A 11 -2.04 3.86 -7.52
CA GLU A 11 -0.76 4.57 -7.60
C GLU A 11 0.42 3.63 -7.39
N LEU A 12 0.33 2.73 -6.42
CA LEU A 12 1.31 1.67 -6.21
C LEU A 12 1.43 0.76 -7.45
N ALA A 13 0.29 0.33 -8.01
CA ALA A 13 0.26 -0.49 -9.21
C ALA A 13 0.95 0.19 -10.39
N LYS A 14 0.68 1.48 -10.59
CA LYS A 14 1.31 2.30 -11.63
C LYS A 14 2.83 2.45 -11.41
N ALA A 15 3.27 2.72 -10.19
CA ALA A 15 4.68 2.87 -9.86
C ALA A 15 5.47 1.57 -10.04
N MET A 16 4.88 0.44 -9.65
CA MET A 16 5.47 -0.89 -9.76
C MET A 16 5.27 -1.53 -11.14
N LYS A 17 4.48 -0.91 -12.03
CA LYS A 17 4.09 -1.43 -13.35
C LYS A 17 3.45 -2.82 -13.29
N ILE A 18 2.58 -3.04 -12.31
CA ILE A 18 1.82 -4.28 -12.11
C ILE A 18 0.32 -4.02 -12.11
N GLN A 19 -0.47 -5.08 -12.16
CA GLN A 19 -1.92 -4.95 -12.07
C GLN A 19 -2.39 -4.66 -10.63
N PRO A 20 -3.34 -3.74 -10.41
CA PRO A 20 -3.90 -3.44 -9.10
C PRO A 20 -4.44 -4.67 -8.35
N ASN A 21 -4.99 -5.64 -9.10
CA ASN A 21 -5.52 -6.88 -8.53
C ASN A 21 -4.48 -7.67 -7.71
N TYR A 22 -3.20 -7.62 -8.11
CA TYR A 22 -2.13 -8.27 -7.35
C TYR A 22 -1.97 -7.66 -5.96
N LEU A 23 -2.00 -6.32 -5.88
CA LEU A 23 -1.84 -5.59 -4.62
C LEU A 23 -3.00 -5.82 -3.64
N TYR A 24 -4.23 -6.00 -4.13
CA TYR A 24 -5.36 -6.40 -3.25
C TYR A 24 -5.13 -7.74 -2.54
N ARG A 25 -4.37 -8.65 -3.16
CA ARG A 25 -4.09 -9.99 -2.59
C ARG A 25 -2.89 -9.99 -1.66
N VAL A 26 -1.88 -9.14 -1.94
CA VAL A 26 -0.61 -9.15 -1.23
C VAL A 26 -0.57 -8.18 -0.06
N LEU A 27 -1.14 -6.97 -0.21
CA LEU A 27 -1.06 -5.93 0.83
C LEU A 27 -1.66 -6.34 2.19
N PRO A 28 -2.80 -7.06 2.27
CA PRO A 28 -3.32 -7.55 3.56
C PRO A 28 -2.34 -8.49 4.27
N ARG A 29 -1.67 -9.37 3.52
CA ARG A 29 -0.67 -10.28 4.06
C ARG A 29 0.54 -9.51 4.58
N LEU A 30 1.10 -8.61 3.77
CA LEU A 30 2.23 -7.78 4.18
C LEU A 30 1.91 -6.93 5.41
N ALA A 31 0.66 -6.49 5.55
CA ALA A 31 0.20 -5.77 6.74
C ALA A 31 0.19 -6.65 7.99
N SER A 32 -0.29 -7.90 7.85
CA SER A 32 -0.27 -8.87 8.94
C SER A 32 1.14 -9.26 9.37
N GLU A 33 2.08 -9.28 8.43
CA GLU A 33 3.51 -9.52 8.66
C GLU A 33 4.23 -8.26 9.19
N GLY A 34 3.52 -7.14 9.35
CA GLY A 34 4.08 -5.89 9.85
C GLY A 34 5.08 -5.24 8.89
N GLN A 35 5.00 -5.52 7.59
CA GLN A 35 5.88 -4.95 6.55
C GLN A 35 5.29 -3.69 5.90
N VAL A 36 3.97 -3.55 5.92
CA VAL A 36 3.26 -2.35 5.46
C VAL A 36 2.19 -1.98 6.46
N LYS A 37 1.76 -0.72 6.42
CA LYS A 37 0.67 -0.19 7.22
C LYS A 37 -0.32 0.53 6.30
N ARG A 38 -1.60 0.45 6.67
CA ARG A 38 -2.69 1.10 5.97
C ARG A 38 -3.14 2.31 6.78
N ASP A 39 -3.21 3.45 6.13
CA ASP A 39 -3.77 4.69 6.68
C ASP A 39 -4.85 5.22 5.72
N GLY A 40 -6.11 5.13 6.15
CA GLY A 40 -7.27 5.39 5.30
C GLY A 40 -7.26 4.52 4.02
N GLN A 41 -7.10 5.20 2.87
CA GLN A 41 -6.97 4.55 1.55
C GLN A 41 -5.52 4.37 1.10
N GLY A 42 -4.56 4.92 1.83
CA GLY A 42 -3.13 4.90 1.51
C GLY A 42 -2.38 3.76 2.18
N TRP A 43 -1.30 3.33 1.53
CA TRP A 43 -0.38 2.32 2.03
C TRP A 43 1.01 2.92 2.19
N HIS A 44 1.69 2.55 3.27
CA HIS A 44 3.06 2.95 3.55
C HIS A 44 3.87 1.77 4.10
N PRO A 45 5.20 1.74 3.89
CA PRO A 45 6.06 0.77 4.54
C PRO A 45 5.91 0.85 6.06
N ALA A 46 5.90 -0.30 6.73
CA ALA A 46 6.08 -0.33 8.16
C ALA A 46 7.56 0.02 8.43
N GLY A 47 7.79 1.21 8.96
CA GLY A 47 9.11 1.61 9.46
C GLY A 47 9.54 0.81 10.67
#